data_AF-A0A2A3EBR3-F1
#
_entry.id   AF-A0A2A3EBR3-F1
#
_cell.length_a   1.000
_cell.length_b   1.000
_cell.length_c   1.000
_cell.angle_alpha   90.00
_cell.angle_beta   90.00
_cell.angle_gamma   90.00
#
_symmetry.space_group_name_H-M   'P 1'
#
loop_
_entity.id
_entity.type
_entity.pdbx_description
1 polymer ?
#
loop_
_entity_poly.entity_id
_entity_poly.type
_entity_poly.pdbx_seq_one_letter_code
_entity_poly.pdbx_strand_id
1 'polypeptide(L)'
;MRDIFRQPFNNYLLSCVAFTYFVILISMGLIIYTAKTVLHYKEAKHVGIGEAALWCISIMCMQGSPWTPCNPSGKTILLFTLIFALVMYNAYAGFITSILSVQASGIKSITDILSHDFKLGYSITDDEYIRNVNDSNLRQLYIRAYNNRESKLDTSSGLMKAVKGHYGFFVSATLARRTLRSTLIQERCTLKELSLPQTFTMVALPMANSCPYKKIINLNILKIRERGVLNRITEQMLPEMPRCKSSTTFHSARLADVYSAFFILIAGGVVAISIWIAEKIWHKRRQMKETIRFLTLFYVYM
;
A
#
# COMPACT_ATOMS: atom_id res chain seq x y z
N MET A 1 6.23 6.79 6.85
CA MET A 1 6.53 5.56 6.08
C MET A 1 5.23 4.79 5.92
N ARG A 2 4.97 4.14 4.77
CA ARG A 2 3.74 3.37 4.55
C ARG A 2 3.99 1.92 4.99
N ASP A 3 3.25 1.45 5.98
CA ASP A 3 3.24 0.04 6.38
C ASP A 3 2.31 -0.76 5.48
N ILE A 4 2.86 -1.41 4.45
CA ILE A 4 2.07 -2.24 3.54
C ILE A 4 1.50 -3.46 4.29
N PHE A 5 2.25 -3.98 5.26
CA PHE A 5 1.89 -5.17 6.04
C PHE A 5 0.59 -5.01 6.84
N ARG A 6 0.36 -3.84 7.45
CA ARG A 6 -0.81 -3.61 8.32
C ARG A 6 -2.02 -3.03 7.57
N GLN A 7 -1.81 -2.53 6.37
CA GLN A 7 -2.82 -1.88 5.54
C GLN A 7 -4.08 -2.72 5.22
N PRO A 8 -4.01 -4.05 5.00
CA PRO A 8 -5.23 -4.86 4.80
C PRO A 8 -6.07 -5.04 6.06
N PHE A 9 -5.48 -4.85 7.24
CA PHE A 9 -6.11 -5.24 8.49
C PHE A 9 -6.97 -4.12 9.04
N ASN A 10 -8.27 -4.24 8.82
CA ASN A 10 -9.26 -3.50 9.60
C ASN A 10 -9.37 -4.13 11.01
N ASN A 11 -9.50 -3.29 12.05
CA ASN A 11 -9.65 -3.74 13.43
C ASN A 11 -10.83 -4.70 13.61
N TYR A 12 -11.94 -4.47 12.88
CA TYR A 12 -13.09 -5.37 12.89
C TYR A 12 -12.75 -6.76 12.32
N LEU A 13 -12.01 -6.82 11.21
CA LEU A 13 -11.61 -8.08 10.58
C LEU A 13 -10.67 -8.86 11.48
N LEU A 14 -9.68 -8.20 12.08
CA LEU A 14 -8.79 -8.81 13.08
C LEU A 14 -9.59 -9.37 14.27
N SER A 15 -10.59 -8.62 14.76
CA SER A 15 -11.45 -9.08 15.84
C SER A 15 -12.26 -10.32 15.45
N CYS A 16 -12.79 -10.37 14.23
CA CYS A 16 -13.52 -11.54 13.73
C CYS A 16 -12.60 -12.77 13.61
N VAL A 17 -11.39 -12.62 13.07
CA VAL A 17 -10.42 -13.72 12.94
C VAL A 17 -9.96 -14.22 14.32
N ALA A 18 -9.72 -13.31 15.27
CA ALA A 18 -9.38 -13.69 16.64
C ALA A 18 -10.54 -14.45 17.32
N PHE A 19 -11.79 -14.02 17.08
CA PHE A 19 -12.97 -14.70 17.59
C PHE A 19 -13.15 -16.10 16.99
N THR A 20 -13.03 -16.26 15.66
CA THR A 20 -13.13 -17.59 15.04
C THR A 20 -12.02 -18.52 15.52
N TYR A 21 -10.79 -18.00 15.68
CA TYR A 21 -9.69 -18.76 16.26
C TYR A 21 -9.98 -19.23 17.68
N PHE A 22 -10.53 -18.34 18.53
CA PHE A 22 -10.91 -18.68 19.90
C PHE A 22 -12.00 -19.77 19.95
N VAL A 23 -13.00 -19.69 19.06
CA VAL A 23 -14.04 -20.72 18.94
C VAL A 23 -13.45 -22.06 18.49
N ILE A 24 -12.53 -22.06 17.51
CA ILE A 24 -11.85 -23.28 17.07
C ILE A 24 -11.04 -23.91 18.22
N LEU A 25 -10.29 -23.11 18.96
CA LEU A 25 -9.49 -23.59 20.10
C LEU A 25 -10.38 -24.21 21.19
N ILE A 26 -11.48 -23.54 21.57
CA ILE A 26 -12.44 -24.07 22.55
C ILE A 26 -13.06 -25.37 22.04
N SER A 27 -13.55 -25.38 20.79
CA SER A 27 -14.21 -26.56 20.23
C SER A 27 -13.27 -27.77 20.16
N MET A 28 -12.02 -27.56 19.76
CA MET A 28 -11.02 -28.62 19.72
C MET A 28 -10.59 -29.07 21.12
N GLY A 29 -10.44 -28.13 22.06
CA GLY A 29 -10.20 -28.43 23.48
C GLY A 29 -11.32 -29.26 24.11
N LEU A 30 -12.58 -28.96 23.81
CA LEU A 30 -13.74 -29.72 24.25
C LEU A 30 -13.77 -31.13 23.64
N ILE A 31 -13.40 -31.29 22.36
CA ILE A 31 -13.30 -32.61 21.73
C ILE A 31 -12.19 -33.44 22.38
N ILE A 32 -11.03 -32.84 22.67
CA ILE A 32 -9.93 -33.54 23.35
C ILE A 32 -10.34 -33.91 24.79
N TYR A 33 -11.01 -33.01 25.49
CA TYR A 33 -11.53 -33.27 26.84
C TYR A 33 -12.53 -34.43 26.84
N THR A 34 -13.54 -34.39 25.97
CA THR A 34 -14.57 -35.44 25.88
C THR A 34 -13.99 -36.78 25.40
N ALA A 35 -13.05 -36.78 24.46
CA ALA A 35 -12.35 -37.98 24.03
C ALA A 35 -11.54 -38.63 25.17
N LYS A 36 -10.98 -37.81 26.07
CA LYS A 36 -10.23 -38.27 27.25
C LYS A 36 -11.15 -38.81 28.35
N THR A 37 -12.26 -38.13 28.63
CA THR A 37 -13.16 -38.49 29.75
C THR A 37 -14.16 -39.58 29.40
N VAL A 38 -14.69 -39.60 28.17
CA VAL A 38 -15.78 -40.50 27.78
C VAL A 38 -15.28 -41.74 27.03
N LEU A 39 -14.33 -41.57 26.11
CA LEU A 39 -13.87 -42.67 25.23
C LEU A 39 -12.62 -43.40 25.74
N HIS A 40 -11.99 -42.96 26.83
CA HIS A 40 -10.79 -43.58 27.42
C HIS A 40 -9.68 -43.92 26.42
N TYR A 41 -9.52 -43.10 25.37
CA TYR A 41 -8.59 -43.39 24.28
C TYR A 41 -7.13 -43.25 24.75
N LYS A 42 -6.34 -44.33 24.66
CA LYS A 42 -4.95 -44.39 25.17
C LYS A 42 -4.00 -43.41 24.47
N GLU A 43 -4.24 -43.05 23.20
CA GLU A 43 -3.43 -42.05 22.48
C GLU A 43 -3.74 -40.59 22.86
N ALA A 44 -4.89 -40.30 23.49
CA ALA A 44 -5.24 -38.96 23.95
C ALA A 44 -4.56 -38.57 25.28
N LYS A 45 -3.76 -39.47 25.87
CA LYS A 45 -3.17 -39.29 27.20
C LYS A 45 -2.05 -38.23 27.24
N HIS A 46 -1.53 -37.80 26.09
CA HIS A 46 -0.42 -36.84 25.98
C HIS A 46 -0.82 -35.49 25.34
N VAL A 47 -2.07 -35.35 24.88
CA VAL A 47 -2.51 -34.10 24.24
C VAL A 47 -3.13 -33.19 25.30
N GLY A 48 -2.37 -32.19 25.74
CA GLY A 48 -2.84 -31.13 26.64
C GLY A 48 -3.48 -29.95 25.90
N ILE A 49 -3.98 -28.97 26.66
CA ILE A 49 -4.54 -27.72 26.10
C ILE A 49 -3.45 -26.92 25.35
N GLY A 50 -2.20 -26.97 25.82
CA GLY A 50 -1.06 -26.35 25.13
C GLY A 50 -0.79 -26.96 23.75
N GLU A 51 -0.87 -28.28 23.62
CA GLU A 51 -0.75 -28.98 22.34
C GLU A 51 -1.89 -28.62 21.39
N ALA A 52 -3.12 -28.49 21.91
CA ALA A 52 -4.26 -28.02 21.11
C ALA A 52 -4.06 -26.57 20.60
N ALA A 53 -3.52 -25.70 21.44
CA ALA A 53 -3.20 -24.32 21.04
C ALA A 53 -2.09 -24.29 19.96
N LEU A 54 -1.02 -25.06 20.15
CA LEU A 54 0.06 -25.20 19.16
C LEU A 54 -0.47 -25.75 17.84
N TRP A 55 -1.31 -26.79 17.89
CA TRP A 55 -1.98 -27.37 16.73
C TRP A 55 -2.79 -26.32 15.95
N CYS A 56 -3.60 -25.53 16.65
CA CYS A 56 -4.39 -24.46 16.04
C CYS A 56 -3.49 -23.38 15.40
N ILE A 57 -2.40 -22.98 16.06
CA ILE A 57 -1.45 -22.00 15.53
C ILE A 57 -0.76 -22.54 14.27
N SER A 58 -0.29 -23.79 14.30
CA SER A 58 0.44 -24.40 13.18
C SER A 58 -0.43 -24.55 11.93
N ILE A 59 -1.71 -24.93 12.09
CA ILE A 59 -2.65 -25.01 10.97
C ILE A 59 -2.94 -23.62 10.40
N MET A 60 -3.12 -22.61 11.26
CA MET A 60 -3.34 -21.23 10.80
C MET A 60 -2.14 -20.68 10.04
N CYS A 61 -0.93 -21.08 10.44
CA CYS A 61 0.32 -20.75 9.76
C CYS A 61 0.62 -21.65 8.54
N MET A 62 -0.31 -22.52 8.14
CA MET A 62 -0.16 -23.47 7.03
C MET A 62 1.01 -24.46 7.15
N GLN A 63 1.53 -24.68 8.36
CA GLN A 63 2.62 -25.64 8.60
C GLN A 63 2.09 -27.08 8.73
N GLY A 64 0.78 -27.24 8.94
CA GLY A 64 0.16 -28.53 9.24
C GLY A 64 0.41 -28.96 10.68
N SER A 65 0.02 -30.20 11.01
CA SER A 65 0.28 -30.79 12.33
C SER A 65 0.55 -32.29 12.20
N PRO A 66 1.50 -32.84 12.99
CA PRO A 66 1.75 -34.28 13.04
C PRO A 66 0.61 -35.06 13.71
N TRP A 67 -0.18 -34.41 14.57
CA TRP A 67 -1.30 -35.03 15.26
C TRP A 67 -2.63 -34.75 14.54
N THR A 68 -3.39 -35.82 14.30
CA THR A 68 -4.72 -35.76 13.68
C THR A 68 -5.76 -36.43 14.58
N PRO A 69 -6.93 -35.80 14.80
CA PRO A 69 -7.98 -36.41 15.60
C PRO A 69 -8.59 -37.64 14.89
N CYS A 70 -8.73 -38.74 15.63
CA CYS A 70 -9.38 -39.95 15.12
C CYS A 70 -10.91 -39.80 15.00
N ASN A 71 -11.53 -39.02 15.89
CA ASN A 71 -12.99 -38.86 15.95
C ASN A 71 -13.54 -38.12 14.72
N PRO A 72 -14.71 -38.53 14.19
CA PRO A 72 -15.31 -37.88 13.01
C PRO A 72 -15.58 -36.39 13.25
N SER A 73 -16.05 -36.01 14.44
CA SER A 73 -16.26 -34.61 14.84
C SER A 73 -14.96 -33.80 14.91
N GLY A 74 -13.82 -34.43 15.24
CA GLY A 74 -12.53 -33.76 15.20
C GLY A 74 -12.03 -33.56 13.78
N LYS A 75 -12.28 -34.53 12.89
CA LYS A 75 -11.94 -34.44 11.46
C LYS A 75 -12.71 -33.35 10.74
N THR A 76 -13.99 -33.13 11.08
CA THR A 76 -14.77 -32.02 10.50
C THR A 76 -14.23 -30.66 10.94
N ILE A 77 -13.86 -30.50 12.21
CA ILE A 77 -13.23 -29.26 12.70
C ILE A 77 -11.86 -29.02 12.05
N LEU A 78 -11.04 -30.07 11.93
CA LEU A 78 -9.76 -30.00 11.21
C LEU A 78 -9.97 -29.51 9.77
N LEU A 79 -10.93 -30.10 9.04
CA LEU A 79 -11.22 -29.74 7.66
C LEU A 79 -11.71 -28.29 7.56
N PHE A 80 -12.61 -27.87 8.45
CA PHE A 80 -13.09 -26.48 8.51
C PHE A 80 -11.94 -25.49 8.78
N THR A 81 -11.06 -25.82 9.74
CA THR A 81 -9.92 -24.98 10.11
C THR A 81 -8.92 -24.86 8.95
N LEU A 82 -8.66 -25.96 8.23
CA LEU A 82 -7.80 -25.96 7.05
C LEU A 82 -8.37 -25.10 5.91
N ILE A 83 -9.67 -25.23 5.60
CA ILE A 83 -10.33 -24.40 4.58
C ILE A 83 -10.28 -22.93 4.99
N PHE A 84 -10.57 -22.62 6.26
CA PHE A 84 -10.53 -21.26 6.77
C PHE A 84 -9.12 -20.66 6.63
N ALA A 85 -8.07 -21.37 7.08
CA ALA A 85 -6.68 -20.93 6.95
C ALA A 85 -6.28 -20.73 5.47
N LEU A 86 -6.70 -21.65 4.58
CA LEU A 86 -6.44 -21.56 3.15
C LEU A 86 -7.07 -20.32 2.50
N VAL A 87 -8.34 -20.04 2.81
CA VAL A 87 -9.05 -18.87 2.29
C VAL A 87 -8.41 -17.57 2.80
N MET A 88 -8.11 -17.50 4.11
CA MET A 88 -7.51 -16.31 4.72
C MET A 88 -6.12 -16.01 4.15
N TYR A 89 -5.27 -17.03 3.99
CA TYR A 89 -3.94 -16.86 3.40
C TYR A 89 -4.01 -16.39 1.95
N ASN A 90 -4.85 -17.01 1.12
CA ASN A 90 -4.97 -16.62 -0.28
C ASN A 90 -5.56 -15.22 -0.45
N ALA A 91 -6.53 -14.85 0.39
CA ALA A 91 -7.08 -13.49 0.41
C ALA A 91 -6.01 -12.45 0.79
N TYR A 92 -5.21 -12.71 1.82
CA TYR A 92 -4.11 -11.85 2.22
C TYR A 92 -3.04 -11.75 1.13
N ALA A 93 -2.60 -12.89 0.58
CA ALA A 93 -1.62 -12.93 -0.51
C ALA A 93 -2.12 -12.16 -1.75
N GLY A 94 -3.38 -12.34 -2.14
CA GLY A 94 -4.00 -11.61 -3.26
C GLY A 94 -4.09 -10.10 -3.04
N PHE A 95 -4.35 -9.67 -1.81
CA PHE A 95 -4.36 -8.23 -1.48
C PHE A 95 -2.95 -7.62 -1.57
N ILE A 96 -1.94 -8.29 -1.00
CA ILE A 96 -0.55 -7.82 -1.05
C ILE A 96 -0.08 -7.74 -2.52
N THR A 97 -0.34 -8.76 -3.33
CA THR A 97 0.03 -8.74 -4.76
C THR A 97 -0.69 -7.61 -5.52
N SER A 98 -1.95 -7.34 -5.20
CA SER A 98 -2.69 -6.20 -5.77
C SER A 98 -2.03 -4.86 -5.45
N ILE A 99 -1.63 -4.62 -4.19
CA ILE A 99 -0.94 -3.39 -3.81
C ILE A 99 0.41 -3.25 -4.52
N LEU A 100 1.19 -4.34 -4.60
CA LEU A 100 2.50 -4.29 -5.27
C LEU A 100 2.38 -4.12 -6.79
N SER A 101 1.26 -4.56 -7.37
CA SER A 101 0.97 -4.42 -8.80
C SER A 101 0.62 -2.97 -9.17
N VAL A 102 -0.07 -2.23 -8.29
CA VAL A 102 -0.46 -0.85 -8.57
C VAL A 102 0.70 0.10 -8.31
N GLN A 103 1.09 0.85 -9.35
CA GLN A 103 2.04 1.94 -9.21
C GLN A 103 1.41 3.07 -8.39
N ALA A 104 1.66 3.10 -7.08
CA ALA A 104 1.17 4.15 -6.20
C ALA A 104 1.92 5.45 -6.48
N SER A 105 1.48 6.19 -7.49
CA SER A 105 2.01 7.55 -7.72
C SER A 105 1.60 8.44 -6.53
N GLY A 106 2.60 8.84 -5.73
CA GLY A 106 2.39 9.57 -4.48
C GLY A 106 1.88 11.00 -4.65
N ILE A 107 2.05 11.57 -5.84
CA ILE A 107 1.68 12.95 -6.16
C ILE A 107 0.47 12.92 -7.10
N LYS A 108 -0.68 13.38 -6.60
CA LYS A 108 -1.94 13.44 -7.35
C LYS A 108 -2.47 14.86 -7.51
N SER A 109 -2.06 15.79 -6.65
CA SER A 109 -2.52 17.18 -6.63
C SER A 109 -1.36 18.18 -6.49
N ILE A 110 -1.61 19.45 -6.87
CA ILE A 110 -0.69 20.56 -6.61
C ILE A 110 -0.42 20.69 -5.10
N THR A 111 -1.43 20.46 -4.26
CA THR A 111 -1.29 20.51 -2.80
C THR A 111 -0.28 19.49 -2.28
N ASP A 112 -0.16 18.33 -2.94
CA ASP A 112 0.85 17.33 -2.60
C ASP A 112 2.25 17.85 -2.95
N ILE A 113 2.40 18.51 -4.10
CA ILE A 113 3.67 19.14 -4.49
C ILE A 113 4.04 20.29 -3.54
N LEU A 114 3.07 21.10 -3.11
CA LEU A 114 3.29 22.20 -2.17
C LEU A 114 3.55 21.73 -0.74
N SER A 115 3.10 20.55 -0.34
CA SER A 115 3.41 20.00 0.99
C SER A 115 4.80 19.36 1.05
N HIS A 116 5.33 18.90 -0.08
CA HIS A 116 6.67 18.32 -0.19
C HIS A 116 7.73 19.36 -0.57
N ASP A 117 8.99 19.10 -0.23
CA ASP A 117 10.13 19.99 -0.54
C ASP A 117 10.61 19.80 -1.99
N PHE A 118 9.75 20.16 -2.95
CA PHE A 118 10.10 20.19 -4.37
C PHE A 118 10.63 21.56 -4.78
N LYS A 119 11.72 21.57 -5.55
CA LYS A 119 12.13 22.77 -6.27
C LYS A 119 11.16 23.02 -7.42
N LEU A 120 10.67 24.25 -7.54
CA LEU A 120 9.66 24.62 -8.53
C LEU A 120 10.23 25.61 -9.52
N GLY A 121 9.80 25.51 -10.77
CA GLY A 121 10.03 26.54 -11.78
C GLY A 121 8.90 26.60 -12.78
N TYR A 122 8.96 27.58 -13.67
CA TYR A 122 7.92 27.88 -14.63
C TYR A 122 8.51 28.35 -15.96
N SER A 123 7.74 28.17 -17.05
CA SER A 123 8.14 28.59 -18.39
C SER A 123 8.12 30.11 -18.55
N ILE A 124 9.12 30.65 -19.24
CA ILE A 124 9.17 32.08 -19.63
C ILE A 124 7.89 32.51 -20.35
N THR A 125 7.31 31.64 -21.16
CA THR A 125 6.09 31.90 -21.95
C THR A 125 4.84 32.08 -21.09
N ASP A 126 4.81 31.43 -19.93
CA ASP A 126 3.63 31.38 -19.05
C ASP A 126 3.78 32.29 -17.81
N ASP A 127 4.83 33.11 -17.77
CA ASP A 127 5.17 34.04 -16.68
C ASP A 127 4.08 35.09 -16.43
N GLU A 128 3.44 35.60 -17.50
CA GLU A 128 2.32 36.53 -17.36
C GLU A 128 1.06 35.84 -16.83
N TYR A 129 0.74 34.65 -17.35
CA TYR A 129 -0.41 33.88 -16.93
C TYR A 129 -0.34 33.52 -15.44
N ILE A 130 0.79 32.96 -15.00
CA ILE A 130 0.95 32.51 -13.62
C ILE A 130 0.96 33.68 -12.61
N ARG A 131 1.41 34.87 -13.02
CA ARG A 131 1.36 36.08 -12.19
C ARG A 131 -0.06 36.60 -11.98
N ASN A 132 -0.89 36.50 -13.02
CA ASN A 132 -2.24 37.07 -13.03
C ASN A 132 -3.32 36.07 -12.59
N VAL A 133 -2.95 34.82 -12.32
CA VAL A 133 -3.92 33.78 -11.97
C VAL A 133 -4.54 34.03 -10.59
N ASN A 134 -5.87 34.02 -10.51
CA ASN A 134 -6.61 34.22 -9.28
C ASN A 134 -6.86 32.88 -8.56
N ASP A 135 -5.81 32.08 -8.37
CA ASP A 135 -5.87 30.83 -7.62
C ASP A 135 -4.81 30.80 -6.53
N SER A 136 -5.20 30.40 -5.32
CA SER A 136 -4.32 30.41 -4.14
C SER A 136 -3.18 29.40 -4.26
N ASN A 137 -3.41 28.22 -4.83
CA ASN A 137 -2.41 27.17 -4.96
C ASN A 137 -1.38 27.53 -6.04
N LEU A 138 -1.84 28.02 -7.19
CA LEU A 138 -0.95 28.47 -8.27
C LEU A 138 -0.13 29.70 -7.86
N ARG A 139 -0.71 30.62 -7.08
CA ARG A 139 0.03 31.75 -6.52
C ARG A 139 1.12 31.29 -5.54
N GLN A 140 0.83 30.31 -4.69
CA GLN A 140 1.85 29.72 -3.81
C GLN A 140 2.96 29.01 -4.60
N LEU A 141 2.60 28.30 -5.68
CA LEU A 141 3.56 27.69 -6.59
C LEU A 141 4.47 28.76 -7.21
N TYR A 142 3.90 29.87 -7.68
CA TYR A 142 4.65 31.00 -8.24
C TYR A 142 5.61 31.61 -7.23
N ILE A 143 5.16 31.91 -6.01
CA ILE A 143 6.00 32.52 -4.96
C ILE A 143 7.20 31.61 -4.64
N ARG A 144 6.96 30.30 -4.50
CA ARG A 144 8.04 29.34 -4.23
C ARG A 144 9.00 29.20 -5.39
N ALA A 145 8.48 29.20 -6.63
CA ALA A 145 9.32 29.20 -7.80
C ALA A 145 10.16 30.48 -7.87
N TYR A 146 9.57 31.65 -7.69
CA TYR A 146 10.26 32.95 -7.76
C TYR A 146 11.38 33.10 -6.73
N ASN A 147 11.19 32.58 -5.51
CA ASN A 147 12.22 32.60 -4.46
C ASN A 147 13.48 31.81 -4.83
N ASN A 148 13.37 30.87 -5.77
CA ASN A 148 14.49 30.09 -6.26
C ASN A 148 15.08 30.77 -7.52
N ARG A 149 16.35 31.17 -7.47
CA ARG A 149 16.98 32.09 -8.46
C ARG A 149 17.09 31.53 -9.89
N GLU A 150 16.83 30.23 -10.11
CA GLU A 150 16.92 29.54 -11.40
C GLU A 150 15.58 28.92 -11.85
N SER A 151 14.48 29.63 -11.60
CA SER A 151 13.13 29.07 -11.79
C SER A 151 12.44 29.49 -13.07
N LYS A 152 12.89 30.58 -13.70
CA LYS A 152 12.40 31.03 -15.01
C LYS A 152 13.31 30.42 -16.09
N LEU A 153 12.80 29.40 -16.77
CA LEU A 153 13.56 28.62 -17.75
C LEU A 153 12.80 28.52 -19.07
N ASP A 154 13.55 28.30 -20.15
CA ASP A 154 12.95 27.85 -21.40
C ASP A 154 12.32 26.46 -21.24
N THR A 155 11.33 26.16 -22.08
CA THR A 155 10.56 24.90 -22.00
C THR A 155 11.49 23.68 -22.08
N SER A 156 12.47 23.66 -22.98
CA SER A 156 13.39 22.52 -23.11
C SER A 156 14.28 22.36 -21.87
N SER A 157 14.86 23.46 -21.41
CA SER A 157 15.75 23.49 -20.24
C SER A 157 15.01 23.11 -18.94
N GLY A 158 13.78 23.59 -18.78
CA GLY A 158 12.92 23.26 -17.64
C GLY A 158 12.52 21.79 -17.60
N LEU A 159 12.18 21.22 -18.78
CA LEU A 159 11.89 19.78 -18.90
C LEU A 159 13.11 18.92 -18.58
N MET A 160 14.29 19.26 -19.11
CA MET A 160 15.54 18.54 -18.79
C MET A 160 15.89 18.62 -17.29
N LYS A 161 15.61 19.75 -16.64
CA LYS A 161 15.78 19.89 -15.19
C LYS A 161 14.80 19.02 -14.41
N ALA A 162 13.57 18.87 -14.89
CA ALA A 162 12.57 17.96 -14.30
C ALA A 162 12.96 16.48 -14.42
N VAL A 163 13.64 16.08 -15.51
CA VAL A 163 14.15 14.70 -15.68
C VAL A 163 15.17 14.32 -14.61
N LYS A 164 15.99 15.27 -14.16
CA LYS A 164 16.97 15.05 -13.08
C LYS A 164 16.33 14.75 -11.71
N GLY A 165 15.01 14.88 -11.59
CA GLY A 165 14.24 14.56 -10.39
C GLY A 165 14.17 15.71 -9.38
N HIS A 166 13.27 15.57 -8.39
CA HIS A 166 13.02 16.55 -7.31
C HIS A 166 12.71 17.98 -7.78
N TYR A 167 12.25 18.13 -9.02
CA TYR A 167 11.94 19.41 -9.64
C TYR A 167 10.58 19.36 -10.35
N GLY A 168 9.69 20.29 -9.99
CA GLY A 168 8.40 20.49 -10.64
C GLY A 168 8.47 21.68 -11.60
N PHE A 169 8.04 21.50 -12.84
CA PHE A 169 8.07 22.54 -13.85
C PHE A 169 6.66 22.85 -14.36
N PHE A 170 6.23 24.10 -14.21
CA PHE A 170 4.96 24.61 -14.70
C PHE A 170 5.12 25.13 -16.13
N VAL A 171 4.37 24.55 -17.05
CA VAL A 171 4.39 24.92 -18.47
C VAL A 171 3.08 24.53 -19.13
N SER A 172 2.67 25.28 -20.16
CA SER A 172 1.52 24.95 -20.98
C SER A 172 1.63 23.54 -21.58
N ALA A 173 0.55 22.77 -21.48
CA ALA A 173 0.51 21.38 -21.94
C ALA A 173 0.84 21.25 -23.44
N THR A 174 0.46 22.23 -24.26
CA THR A 174 0.77 22.23 -25.71
C THR A 174 2.28 22.30 -25.95
N LEU A 175 2.98 23.22 -25.29
CA LEU A 175 4.42 23.40 -25.41
C LEU A 175 5.16 22.19 -24.85
N ALA A 176 4.81 21.75 -23.64
CA ALA A 176 5.44 20.61 -22.99
C ALA A 176 5.34 19.34 -23.85
N ARG A 177 4.13 18.98 -24.31
CA ARG A 177 3.93 17.75 -25.08
C ARG A 177 4.57 17.82 -26.48
N ARG A 178 4.60 18.99 -27.13
CA ARG A 178 5.35 19.18 -28.39
C ARG A 178 6.85 19.02 -28.18
N THR A 179 7.40 19.59 -27.12
CA THR A 179 8.83 19.47 -26.77
C THR A 179 9.20 18.02 -26.43
N LEU A 180 8.36 17.30 -25.67
CA LEU A 180 8.55 15.87 -25.37
C LEU A 180 8.55 14.97 -26.62
N ARG A 181 7.76 15.33 -27.64
CA ARG A 181 7.68 14.57 -28.90
C ARG A 181 8.85 14.85 -29.85
N SER A 182 9.41 16.07 -29.82
CA SER A 182 10.43 16.52 -30.77
C SER A 182 11.86 16.41 -30.23
N THR A 183 12.10 16.84 -28.99
CA THR A 183 13.45 17.03 -28.45
C THR A 183 13.82 16.05 -27.34
N LEU A 184 12.88 15.68 -26.44
CA LEU A 184 13.12 14.76 -25.32
C LEU A 184 12.52 13.35 -25.55
N ILE A 185 12.79 12.73 -26.71
CA ILE A 185 12.16 11.44 -27.08
C ILE A 185 12.54 10.30 -26.11
N GLN A 186 13.79 10.28 -25.62
CA GLN A 186 14.31 9.21 -24.78
C GLN A 186 13.89 9.36 -23.31
N GLU A 187 13.81 10.59 -22.82
CA GLU A 187 13.56 10.89 -21.40
C GLU A 187 12.08 11.13 -21.09
N ARG A 188 11.20 11.22 -22.10
CA ARG A 188 9.76 11.52 -21.95
C ARG A 188 9.00 10.64 -20.96
N CYS A 189 9.48 9.41 -20.71
CA CYS A 189 8.80 8.44 -19.84
C CYS A 189 9.19 8.53 -18.38
N THR A 190 10.19 9.35 -18.04
CA THR A 190 10.55 9.65 -16.65
C THR A 190 9.67 10.75 -16.06
N LEU A 191 9.04 11.54 -16.92
CA LEU A 191 8.22 12.68 -16.55
C LEU A 191 6.76 12.26 -16.41
N LYS A 192 6.11 12.79 -15.37
CA LYS A 192 4.68 12.61 -15.14
C LYS A 192 3.97 13.95 -15.29
N GLU A 193 2.94 13.99 -16.14
CA GLU A 193 2.08 15.15 -16.27
C GLU A 193 1.11 15.21 -15.08
N LEU A 194 0.98 16.39 -14.47
CA LEU A 194 -0.04 16.70 -13.48
C LEU A 194 -1.01 17.71 -14.09
N SER A 195 -2.20 17.25 -14.46
CA SER A 195 -3.23 18.10 -15.06
C SER A 195 -3.83 19.04 -14.02
N LEU A 196 -3.84 20.34 -14.31
CA LEU A 196 -4.35 21.37 -13.42
C LEU A 196 -5.70 21.87 -13.94
N PRO A 197 -6.84 21.43 -13.37
CA PRO A 197 -8.15 21.69 -13.93
C PRO A 197 -8.47 23.19 -14.03
N GLN A 198 -7.93 23.97 -13.09
CA GLN A 198 -8.07 25.42 -13.01
C GLN A 198 -7.42 26.17 -14.19
N THR A 199 -6.49 25.53 -14.90
CA THR A 199 -5.80 26.12 -16.05
C THR A 199 -6.45 25.79 -17.38
N PHE A 200 -7.46 24.92 -17.42
CA PHE A 200 -8.18 24.63 -18.64
C PHE A 200 -8.99 25.85 -19.08
N THR A 201 -8.56 26.44 -20.19
CA THR A 201 -9.27 27.53 -20.85
C THR A 201 -9.99 27.02 -22.08
N MET A 202 -11.24 27.45 -22.26
CA MET A 202 -11.95 27.24 -23.50
C MET A 202 -11.70 28.43 -24.42
N VAL A 203 -11.23 28.15 -25.63
CA VAL A 203 -11.07 29.16 -26.67
C VAL A 203 -12.46 29.48 -27.23
N ALA A 204 -12.85 30.74 -27.15
CA ALA A 204 -14.08 31.25 -27.77
C ALA A 204 -13.71 32.36 -28.76
N LEU A 205 -14.56 32.53 -29.78
CA LEU A 205 -14.45 33.64 -30.72
C LEU A 205 -15.23 34.83 -30.16
N PRO A 206 -14.55 35.89 -29.66
CA PRO A 206 -15.24 37.07 -29.19
C PRO A 206 -15.92 37.77 -30.38
N MET A 207 -17.18 38.16 -30.21
CA MET A 207 -17.97 38.86 -31.22
C MET A 207 -18.73 40.01 -30.56
N ALA A 208 -18.86 41.13 -31.27
CA ALA A 208 -19.69 42.25 -30.82
C ALA A 208 -21.15 41.82 -30.64
N ASN A 209 -21.84 42.38 -29.65
CA ASN A 209 -23.24 42.06 -29.38
C ASN A 209 -24.16 42.38 -30.57
N SER A 210 -23.83 43.40 -31.36
CA SER A 210 -24.57 43.82 -32.57
C SER A 210 -24.22 43.03 -33.83
N CYS A 211 -23.34 42.01 -33.77
CA CYS A 211 -22.91 41.29 -34.96
C CYS A 211 -24.04 40.45 -35.56
N PRO A 212 -24.48 40.71 -36.82
CA PRO A 212 -25.58 39.96 -37.46
C PRO A 212 -25.20 38.50 -37.74
N TYR A 213 -23.91 38.20 -37.87
CA TYR A 213 -23.40 36.84 -38.15
C TYR A 213 -23.25 35.96 -36.92
N LYS A 214 -23.48 36.48 -35.71
CA LYS A 214 -23.28 35.74 -34.44
C LYS A 214 -23.98 34.38 -34.42
N LYS A 215 -25.25 34.33 -34.86
CA LYS A 215 -26.03 33.08 -34.90
C LYS A 215 -25.49 32.09 -35.94
N ILE A 216 -25.11 32.59 -37.12
CA ILE A 216 -24.57 31.78 -38.22
C ILE A 216 -23.22 31.17 -37.81
N ILE A 217 -22.32 31.97 -37.25
CA ILE A 217 -21.01 31.52 -36.79
C ILE A 217 -21.16 30.47 -35.68
N ASN A 218 -22.03 30.72 -34.69
CA ASN A 218 -22.25 29.76 -33.60
C ASN A 218 -22.81 28.42 -34.11
N LEU A 219 -23.80 28.45 -35.02
CA LEU A 219 -24.34 27.23 -35.64
C LEU A 219 -23.29 26.46 -36.43
N ASN A 220 -22.41 27.14 -37.15
CA ASN A 220 -21.33 26.49 -37.89
C ASN A 220 -20.27 25.89 -36.97
N ILE A 221 -19.92 26.56 -35.86
CA ILE A 221 -19.01 26.00 -34.85
C ILE A 221 -19.60 24.71 -34.24
N LEU A 222 -20.91 24.71 -33.93
CA LEU A 222 -21.60 23.51 -33.45
C LEU A 222 -21.55 22.38 -34.48
N LYS A 223 -21.82 22.66 -35.76
CA LYS A 223 -21.69 21.66 -36.84
C LYS A 223 -20.26 21.12 -36.98
N ILE A 224 -19.23 21.95 -36.85
CA ILE A 224 -17.82 21.53 -36.87
C ILE A 224 -17.52 20.59 -35.69
N ARG A 225 -18.11 20.85 -34.52
CA ARG A 225 -17.99 19.99 -33.34
C ARG A 225 -18.73 18.66 -33.52
N GLU A 226 -19.97 18.68 -33.98
CA GLU A 226 -20.79 17.48 -34.23
C GLU A 226 -20.15 16.55 -35.25
N ARG A 227 -19.54 17.11 -36.30
CA ARG A 227 -18.81 16.34 -37.33
C ARG A 227 -17.43 15.83 -36.88
N GLY A 228 -17.00 16.15 -35.66
CA GLY A 228 -15.70 15.74 -35.12
C GLY A 228 -14.49 16.47 -35.72
N VAL A 229 -14.67 17.46 -36.60
CA VAL A 229 -13.58 18.25 -37.18
C VAL A 229 -12.83 19.01 -36.09
N LEU A 230 -13.57 19.55 -35.11
CA LEU A 230 -12.96 20.23 -33.96
C LEU A 230 -12.06 19.30 -33.14
N ASN A 231 -12.44 18.02 -32.98
CA ASN A 231 -11.63 17.05 -32.24
C ASN A 231 -10.29 16.81 -32.94
N ARG A 232 -10.31 16.63 -34.28
CA ARG A 232 -9.08 16.48 -35.07
C ARG A 232 -8.15 17.71 -34.97
N ILE A 233 -8.72 18.92 -35.05
CA ILE A 233 -7.95 20.16 -34.88
C ILE A 233 -7.36 20.23 -33.47
N THR A 234 -8.14 19.85 -32.46
CA THR A 234 -7.71 19.86 -31.06
C THR A 234 -6.56 18.87 -30.83
N GLU A 235 -6.64 17.65 -31.36
CA GLU A 235 -5.56 16.66 -31.29
C GLU A 235 -4.27 17.13 -31.97
N GLN A 236 -4.40 17.87 -33.08
CA GLN A 236 -3.25 18.44 -33.79
C GLN A 236 -2.63 19.61 -33.03
N MET A 237 -3.45 20.46 -32.42
CA MET A 237 -2.99 21.64 -31.66
C MET A 237 -2.42 21.26 -30.29
N LEU A 238 -3.10 20.37 -29.57
CA LEU A 238 -2.70 19.81 -28.29
C LEU A 238 -2.47 18.30 -28.49
N PRO A 239 -1.25 17.87 -28.81
CA PRO A 239 -0.95 16.46 -28.95
C PRO A 239 -1.25 15.71 -27.64
N GLU A 240 -1.66 14.44 -27.75
CA GLU A 240 -1.76 13.57 -26.58
C GLU A 240 -0.39 13.41 -25.91
N MET A 241 -0.40 13.17 -24.59
CA MET A 241 0.81 12.79 -23.88
C MET A 241 1.39 11.53 -24.54
N PRO A 242 2.70 11.50 -24.88
CA PRO A 242 3.29 10.35 -25.54
C PRO A 242 3.08 9.08 -24.71
N ARG A 243 2.53 8.04 -25.35
CA ARG A 243 2.33 6.75 -24.71
C ARG A 243 3.67 6.11 -24.43
N CYS A 244 4.04 6.13 -23.16
CA CYS A 244 5.19 5.38 -22.68
C CYS A 244 4.77 3.93 -22.47
N LYS A 245 5.61 2.99 -22.91
CA LYS A 245 5.52 1.61 -22.41
C LYS A 245 5.81 1.73 -20.92
N SER A 246 4.77 1.60 -20.09
CA SER A 246 4.95 1.45 -18.66
C SER A 246 5.94 0.33 -18.47
N SER A 247 7.14 0.63 -17.95
CA SER A 247 8.05 -0.42 -17.56
C SER A 247 7.26 -1.31 -16.61
N THR A 248 7.09 -2.57 -16.97
CA THR A 248 6.50 -3.62 -16.13
C THR A 248 7.44 -3.95 -14.97
N THR A 249 8.10 -2.94 -14.42
CA THR A 249 8.93 -3.04 -13.24
C THR A 249 7.97 -2.94 -12.08
N PHE A 250 7.56 -4.11 -11.60
CA PHE A 250 7.00 -4.27 -10.27
C PHE A 250 7.80 -3.41 -9.30
N HIS A 251 7.12 -2.60 -8.49
CA HIS A 251 7.81 -1.90 -7.42
C HIS A 251 8.42 -2.97 -6.51
N SER A 252 9.75 -3.09 -6.54
CA SER A 252 10.46 -3.97 -5.62
C SER A 252 10.14 -3.50 -4.20
N ALA A 253 9.53 -4.38 -3.40
CA ALA A 253 9.20 -4.08 -2.01
C ALA A 253 10.49 -3.68 -1.27
N ARG A 254 10.48 -2.52 -0.63
CA ARG A 254 11.61 -2.08 0.18
C ARG A 254 11.47 -2.67 1.57
N LEU A 255 12.60 -2.88 2.26
CA LEU A 255 12.60 -3.28 3.67
C LEU A 255 11.79 -2.31 4.55
N ALA A 256 11.77 -1.03 4.19
CA ALA A 256 10.98 0.00 4.86
C ALA A 256 9.46 -0.23 4.78
N ASP A 257 8.96 -0.98 3.78
CA ASP A 257 7.53 -1.22 3.58
C ASP A 257 7.00 -2.38 4.45
N VAL A 258 7.92 -3.21 4.99
CA VAL A 258 7.63 -4.46 5.72
C VAL A 258 8.22 -4.44 7.14
N TYR A 259 8.63 -3.27 7.64
CA TYR A 259 9.32 -3.16 8.93
C TYR A 259 8.49 -3.72 10.10
N SER A 260 7.17 -3.54 10.08
CA SER A 260 6.27 -4.06 11.11
C SER A 260 6.33 -5.58 11.23
N ALA A 261 6.53 -6.32 10.13
CA ALA A 261 6.60 -7.79 10.18
C ALA A 261 7.91 -8.25 10.82
N PHE A 262 9.03 -7.61 10.46
CA PHE A 262 10.32 -7.87 11.09
C PHE A 262 10.31 -7.54 12.59
N PHE A 263 9.63 -6.45 12.97
CA PHE A 263 9.46 -6.09 14.38
C PHE A 263 8.71 -7.19 15.15
N ILE A 264 7.59 -7.70 14.61
CA ILE A 264 6.83 -8.79 15.24
C ILE A 264 7.68 -10.06 15.36
N LEU A 265 8.44 -10.41 14.33
CA LEU A 265 9.32 -11.59 14.35
C LEU A 265 10.40 -11.48 15.43
N ILE A 266 11.08 -10.34 15.51
CA ILE A 266 12.12 -10.10 16.52
C ILE A 266 11.51 -10.09 17.91
N ALA A 267 10.40 -9.37 18.12
CA ALA A 267 9.72 -9.33 19.41
C ALA A 267 9.26 -10.72 19.86
N GLY A 268 8.67 -11.51 18.96
CA GLY A 268 8.25 -12.89 19.24
C GLY A 268 9.44 -13.79 19.59
N GLY A 269 10.55 -13.68 18.87
CA GLY A 269 11.78 -14.42 19.16
C GLY A 269 12.37 -14.08 20.53
N VAL A 270 12.41 -12.79 20.88
CA VAL A 270 12.87 -12.34 22.21
C VAL A 270 11.98 -12.89 23.33
N VAL A 271 10.65 -12.86 23.14
CA VAL A 271 9.70 -13.43 24.11
C VAL A 271 9.89 -14.93 24.27
N ALA A 272 10.04 -15.68 23.18
CA ALA A 272 10.27 -17.13 23.22
C ALA A 272 11.57 -17.49 23.96
N ILE A 273 12.67 -16.78 23.67
CA ILE A 273 13.96 -16.98 24.36
C ILE A 273 13.82 -16.64 25.85
N SER A 274 13.09 -15.57 26.18
CA SER A 274 12.86 -15.16 27.57
C SER A 274 12.07 -16.21 28.36
N ILE A 275 11.02 -16.79 27.76
CA ILE A 275 10.25 -17.89 28.36
C ILE A 275 11.14 -19.10 28.56
N TRP A 276 11.92 -19.49 27.54
CA TRP A 276 12.84 -20.63 27.64
C TRP A 276 13.89 -20.47 28.76
N ILE A 277 14.46 -19.27 28.90
CA ILE A 277 15.40 -18.96 29.99
C ILE A 277 14.69 -19.03 31.34
N ALA A 278 13.48 -18.45 31.46
CA ALA A 278 12.71 -18.48 32.68
C ALA A 278 12.34 -19.92 33.11
N GLU A 279 11.92 -20.77 32.17
CA GLU A 279 11.64 -22.19 32.41
C GLU A 279 12.90 -22.94 32.86
N LYS A 280 14.06 -22.70 32.22
CA LYS A 280 15.32 -23.32 32.61
C LYS A 280 15.76 -22.91 34.03
N ILE A 281 15.60 -21.63 34.38
CA ILE A 281 15.88 -21.13 35.73
C ILE A 281 14.91 -21.74 36.74
N TRP A 282 13.61 -21.80 36.41
CA TRP A 282 12.60 -22.41 37.27
C TRP A 282 12.89 -23.90 37.51
N HIS A 283 13.20 -24.65 36.46
CA HIS A 283 13.54 -26.06 36.53
C HIS A 283 14.76 -26.31 37.41
N LYS A 284 15.83 -25.52 37.22
CA LYS A 284 17.05 -25.61 38.04
C LYS A 284 16.78 -25.27 39.51
N ARG A 285 15.97 -24.22 39.78
CA ARG A 285 15.56 -23.87 41.15
C ARG A 285 14.71 -24.96 41.80
N ARG A 286 13.82 -25.61 41.03
CA ARG A 286 12.99 -26.71 41.52
C ARG A 286 13.82 -27.95 41.83
N GLN A 287 14.74 -28.33 40.95
CA GLN A 287 15.68 -29.42 41.21
C GLN A 287 16.51 -29.16 42.47
N MET A 288 17.08 -27.97 42.64
CA MET A 288 17.83 -27.64 43.86
C MET A 288 16.94 -27.70 45.12
N LYS A 289 15.68 -27.23 45.05
CA LYS A 289 14.75 -27.35 46.18
C LYS A 289 14.40 -28.79 46.51
N GLU A 290 14.21 -29.65 45.50
CA GLU A 290 13.94 -31.08 45.71
C GLU A 290 15.16 -31.82 46.29
N THR A 291 16.38 -31.48 45.86
CA THR A 291 17.63 -32.01 46.44
C THR A 291 17.81 -31.58 47.90
N ILE A 292 17.56 -30.30 48.22
CA ILE A 292 17.63 -29.79 49.60
C ILE A 292 16.56 -30.46 50.48
N ARG A 293 15.34 -30.67 49.96
CA ARG A 293 14.25 -31.34 50.70
C ARG A 293 14.60 -32.80 51.01
N PHE A 294 15.22 -33.51 50.07
CA PHE A 294 15.74 -34.87 50.27
C PHE A 294 16.82 -34.90 51.36
N LEU A 295 17.77 -33.97 51.35
CA LEU A 295 18.82 -33.84 52.37
C LEU A 295 18.25 -33.55 53.77
N THR A 296 17.26 -32.66 53.89
CA THR A 296 16.59 -32.41 55.18
C THR A 296 15.76 -33.59 55.68
N LEU A 297 15.12 -34.36 54.80
CA LEU A 297 14.40 -35.59 55.18
C LEU A 297 15.37 -36.69 55.63
N PHE A 298 16.53 -36.80 54.99
CA PHE A 298 17.58 -37.75 55.37
C PHE A 298 18.20 -37.42 56.74
N TYR A 299 18.32 -36.13 57.09
CA TYR A 299 18.85 -35.68 58.38
C TYR A 299 17.83 -35.76 59.54
N VAL A 300 16.54 -35.89 59.24
CA VAL A 300 15.47 -36.02 60.25
C VAL A 300 15.10 -37.48 60.53
N TYR A 301 15.42 -38.40 59.63
CA TYR A 301 15.17 -39.85 59.76
C TYR A 301 16.38 -40.68 60.23
N MET A 302 17.49 -40.03 60.55
CA MET A 302 18.71 -40.61 61.12
C MET A 302 18.91 -40.08 62.55
#